data_AF-A0A4Y2N8B4-F1
#
_entry.id   AF-A0A4Y2N8B4-F1
#
_cell.length_a   1.000
_cell.length_b   1.000
_cell.length_c   1.000
_cell.angle_alpha   90.00
_cell.angle_beta   90.00
_cell.angle_gamma   90.00
#
_symmetry.space_group_name_H-M   'P 1'
#
loop_
_entity.id
_entity.type
_entity.pdbx_description
1 polymer ?
#
loop_
_entity_poly.entity_id
_entity_poly.type
_entity_poly.pdbx_seq_one_letter_code
_entity_poly.pdbx_strand_id
1 'polypeptide(L)'
;KEVKEVAEYTQKIITWKFRATKKIRERTKNVDSLNVPSSCYKESSSNIKLPKLSISKFYGQSSLWLSFWNSFESAIHENDSLSEVSKFNYLKAHLGGSALSTIEGFALTPENYEMAIKLLKERFGRSDVLINTHLNNLLRICPLKNSDDIVSFRKMFDNIQSEIRSLESLNVLKETYQNLLCPLLLKCLPPDLVLEYNKSMKSDKYEINELVDFLSIQLKAKERSLM
;
A
#
# COMPACT_ATOMS: atom_id res chain seq x y z
N LYS A 1 -24.17 21.72 27.30
CA LYS A 1 -25.27 20.74 27.50
C LYS A 1 -24.97 19.43 26.77
N GLU A 2 -24.45 19.52 25.54
CA GLU A 2 -24.12 18.39 24.65
C GLU A 2 -23.00 17.45 25.15
N VAL A 3 -21.95 17.96 25.82
CA VAL A 3 -20.84 17.13 26.32
C VAL A 3 -21.28 16.14 27.42
N LYS A 4 -22.29 16.49 28.24
CA LYS A 4 -22.84 15.59 29.25
C LYS A 4 -23.71 14.49 28.62
N GLU A 5 -24.35 14.78 27.49
CA GLU A 5 -25.17 13.82 26.76
C GLU A 5 -24.30 12.74 26.10
N VAL A 6 -23.18 13.14 25.49
CA VAL A 6 -22.21 12.22 24.87
C VAL A 6 -21.65 11.23 25.90
N ALA A 7 -21.30 11.69 27.10
CA ALA A 7 -20.82 10.83 28.19
C ALA A 7 -21.88 9.81 28.66
N GLU A 8 -23.15 10.18 28.63
CA GLU A 8 -24.25 9.29 29.00
C GLU A 8 -24.47 8.21 27.93
N TYR A 9 -24.37 8.56 26.64
CA TYR A 9 -24.45 7.59 25.55
C TYR A 9 -23.26 6.61 25.56
N THR A 10 -22.03 7.09 25.81
CA THR A 10 -20.86 6.20 25.91
C THR A 10 -21.01 5.19 27.04
N GLN A 11 -21.54 5.61 28.20
CA GLN A 11 -21.77 4.72 29.34
C GLN A 11 -22.84 3.67 29.05
N LYS A 12 -23.91 4.05 28.34
CA LYS A 12 -24.93 3.11 27.86
C LYS A 12 -24.30 2.10 26.89
N ILE A 13 -23.53 2.53 25.90
CA ILE A 13 -22.87 1.65 24.92
C ILE A 13 -21.97 0.61 25.61
N ILE A 14 -21.15 1.03 26.58
CA ILE A 14 -20.28 0.14 27.36
C ILE A 14 -21.10 -0.91 28.12
N THR A 15 -22.19 -0.47 28.77
CA THR A 15 -23.06 -1.36 29.55
C THR A 15 -23.75 -2.40 28.66
N TRP A 16 -24.25 -2.00 27.49
CA TRP A 16 -24.90 -2.90 26.55
C TRP A 16 -23.91 -3.87 25.90
N LYS A 17 -22.68 -3.43 25.58
CA LYS A 17 -21.59 -4.32 25.12
C LYS A 17 -21.27 -5.39 26.16
N PHE A 18 -21.07 -5.02 27.42
CA PHE A 18 -20.79 -5.97 28.49
C PHE A 18 -21.90 -7.02 28.67
N ARG A 19 -23.18 -6.59 28.62
CA ARG A 19 -24.33 -7.50 28.70
C ARG A 19 -24.42 -8.46 27.52
N ALA A 20 -24.12 -8.00 26.30
CA ALA A 20 -24.11 -8.85 25.11
C ALA A 20 -23.01 -9.92 25.19
N THR A 21 -21.78 -9.53 25.57
CA THR A 21 -20.64 -10.46 25.72
C THR A 21 -20.92 -11.52 26.79
N LYS A 22 -21.55 -11.14 27.91
CA LYS A 22 -21.92 -12.08 28.97
C LYS A 22 -22.95 -13.11 28.49
N LYS A 23 -23.98 -12.67 27.74
CA LYS A 23 -25.04 -13.56 27.23
C LYS A 23 -24.54 -14.51 26.14
N ILE A 24 -23.58 -14.07 25.31
CA ILE A 24 -22.91 -14.94 24.34
C ILE A 24 -22.10 -16.02 25.07
N ARG A 25 -21.34 -15.65 26.10
CA ARG A 25 -20.54 -16.58 26.92
C ARG A 25 -21.39 -17.60 27.69
N GLU A 26 -22.56 -17.19 28.17
CA GLU A 26 -23.53 -18.09 28.83
C GLU A 26 -24.17 -19.07 27.83
N ARG A 27 -24.34 -18.67 26.56
CA ARG A 27 -24.82 -19.55 25.49
C ARG A 27 -23.77 -20.55 25.02
N THR A 28 -22.50 -20.14 24.88
CA THR A 28 -21.43 -21.06 24.46
C THR A 28 -21.13 -22.13 25.52
N LYS A 29 -21.24 -21.82 26.81
CA LYS A 29 -21.08 -22.83 27.89
C LYS A 29 -22.18 -23.90 27.92
N ASN A 30 -23.32 -23.67 27.26
CA ASN A 30 -24.46 -24.61 27.27
C ASN A 30 -24.43 -25.61 26.09
N VAL A 31 -23.42 -25.53 25.21
CA VAL A 31 -23.28 -26.42 24.03
C VAL A 31 -22.31 -27.59 24.29
N ASP A 32 -21.54 -27.56 25.38
CA ASP A 32 -20.53 -28.59 25.71
C ASP A 32 -21.09 -29.86 26.41
N SER A 33 -22.42 -30.07 26.43
CA SER A 33 -23.07 -31.13 27.23
C SER A 33 -23.80 -32.22 26.44
N LEU A 34 -23.52 -32.43 25.15
CA LEU A 34 -24.10 -33.56 24.39
C LEU A 34 -23.01 -34.39 23.71
N ASN A 35 -22.69 -35.50 24.37
CA ASN A 35 -21.83 -36.58 23.95
C ASN A 35 -22.41 -37.29 22.71
N VAL A 36 -21.75 -37.20 21.55
CA VAL A 36 -22.05 -38.01 20.36
C VAL A 36 -20.77 -38.72 19.92
N PRO A 37 -20.77 -40.05 19.68
CA PRO A 37 -19.54 -40.81 19.45
C PRO A 37 -18.90 -40.49 18.09
N SER A 38 -17.57 -40.49 18.11
CA SER A 38 -16.66 -40.35 16.98
C SER A 38 -17.07 -41.17 15.74
N SER A 39 -17.39 -40.46 14.66
CA SER A 39 -17.20 -40.95 13.31
C SER A 39 -16.31 -39.96 12.55
N CYS A 40 -15.32 -40.55 11.89
CA CYS A 40 -14.17 -39.97 11.25
C CYS A 40 -14.50 -38.98 10.13
N TYR A 41 -14.54 -37.69 10.48
CA TYR A 41 -14.17 -36.64 9.52
C TYR A 41 -12.68 -36.39 9.70
N LYS A 42 -11.86 -37.10 8.93
CA LYS A 42 -10.57 -36.54 8.54
C LYS A 42 -10.93 -35.29 7.74
N GLU A 43 -10.90 -34.13 8.38
CA GLU A 43 -10.69 -32.88 7.64
C GLU A 43 -9.33 -33.05 6.96
N SER A 44 -9.37 -33.59 5.74
CA SER A 44 -8.37 -33.30 4.73
C SER A 44 -8.51 -31.81 4.44
N SER A 45 -8.04 -30.99 5.39
CA SER A 45 -7.43 -29.72 5.07
C SER A 45 -6.38 -30.09 4.05
N SER A 46 -6.70 -29.85 2.78
CA SER A 46 -5.71 -29.78 1.73
C SER A 46 -4.74 -28.71 2.20
N ASN A 47 -3.73 -29.15 2.94
CA ASN A 47 -2.59 -28.36 3.35
C ASN A 47 -1.79 -28.09 2.08
N ILE A 48 -2.34 -27.23 1.23
CA ILE A 48 -1.57 -26.52 0.24
C ILE A 48 -0.65 -25.64 1.07
N LYS A 49 0.51 -26.19 1.41
CA LYS A 49 1.60 -25.43 2.03
C LYS A 49 2.13 -24.49 0.96
N LEU A 50 1.50 -23.33 0.88
CA LEU A 50 2.05 -22.22 0.11
C LEU A 50 3.48 -21.94 0.62
N PRO A 51 4.40 -21.53 -0.26
CA PRO A 51 5.71 -21.06 0.16
C PRO A 51 5.54 -20.02 1.27
N LYS A 52 6.35 -20.11 2.32
CA LYS A 52 6.32 -19.11 3.40
C LYS A 52 6.59 -17.74 2.78
N LEU A 53 5.65 -16.82 2.95
CA LEU A 53 5.83 -15.42 2.54
C LEU A 53 7.08 -14.87 3.24
N SER A 54 8.09 -14.50 2.46
CA SER A 54 9.32 -13.88 2.96
C SER A 54 9.25 -12.37 2.71
N ILE A 55 9.45 -11.58 3.75
CA ILE A 55 9.63 -10.14 3.59
C ILE A 55 10.96 -9.91 2.86
N SER A 56 10.95 -9.05 1.84
CA SER A 56 12.17 -8.69 1.11
C SER A 56 13.07 -7.80 1.97
N LYS A 57 14.39 -7.96 1.85
CA LYS A 57 15.35 -7.10 2.55
C LYS A 57 15.28 -5.66 2.05
N PHE A 58 15.32 -4.70 2.98
CA PHE A 58 15.33 -3.28 2.68
C PHE A 58 16.72 -2.68 2.87
N TYR A 59 17.24 -2.02 1.82
CA TYR A 59 18.60 -1.48 1.79
C TYR A 59 18.69 0.04 1.97
N GLY A 60 17.56 0.73 2.16
CA GLY A 60 17.50 2.20 2.35
C GLY A 60 16.99 2.99 1.14
N GLN A 61 16.40 2.33 0.14
CA GLN A 61 15.81 3.01 -1.03
C GLN A 61 14.45 3.61 -0.67
N SER A 62 14.33 4.94 -0.58
CA SER A 62 13.10 5.61 -0.15
C SER A 62 11.86 5.15 -0.93
N SER A 63 11.94 4.96 -2.26
CA SER A 63 10.82 4.48 -3.08
C SER A 63 10.26 3.11 -2.67
N LEU A 64 11.08 2.25 -2.06
CA LEU A 64 10.67 0.92 -1.58
C LEU A 64 10.24 0.92 -0.11
N TRP A 65 10.41 2.04 0.61
CA TRP A 65 10.13 2.13 2.03
C TRP A 65 8.69 1.71 2.35
N LEU A 66 7.71 2.24 1.61
CA LEU A 66 6.30 1.99 1.90
C LEU A 66 5.93 0.51 1.71
N SER A 67 6.42 -0.12 0.64
CA SER A 67 6.21 -1.55 0.39
C SER A 67 6.84 -2.42 1.48
N PHE A 68 8.08 -2.10 1.87
CA PHE A 68 8.78 -2.79 2.95
C PHE A 68 8.06 -2.62 4.29
N TRP A 69 7.77 -1.38 4.69
CA TRP A 69 7.17 -1.07 5.98
C TRP A 69 5.80 -1.73 6.10
N ASN A 70 4.93 -1.62 5.10
CA ASN A 70 3.61 -2.25 5.15
C ASN A 70 3.69 -3.78 5.29
N SER A 71 4.64 -4.42 4.58
CA SER A 71 4.85 -5.86 4.67
C SER A 71 5.40 -6.27 6.03
N PHE A 72 6.38 -5.53 6.55
CA PHE A 72 6.98 -5.76 7.87
C PHE A 72 5.99 -5.50 9.00
N GLU A 73 5.19 -4.44 8.87
CA GLU A 73 4.22 -4.01 9.86
C GLU A 73 3.16 -5.09 10.07
N SER A 74 2.52 -5.51 8.98
CA SER A 74 1.47 -6.54 9.02
C SER A 74 1.97 -7.91 9.48
N ALA A 75 3.17 -8.32 9.07
CA ALA A 75 3.68 -9.66 9.37
C ALA A 75 4.38 -9.77 10.74
N ILE A 76 5.00 -8.69 11.22
CA ILE A 76 5.90 -8.72 12.39
C ILE A 76 5.54 -7.66 13.43
N HIS A 77 5.37 -6.40 13.03
CA HIS A 77 5.14 -5.30 14.00
C HIS A 77 3.79 -5.47 14.74
N GLU A 78 2.71 -5.76 14.01
CA GLU A 78 1.36 -5.96 14.54
C GLU A 78 1.14 -7.35 15.14
N ASN A 79 2.15 -8.23 15.09
CA ASN A 79 2.03 -9.58 15.61
C ASN A 79 2.23 -9.62 17.13
N ASP A 80 1.14 -9.73 17.88
CA ASP A 80 1.14 -9.79 19.35
C ASP A 80 1.78 -11.06 19.94
N SER A 81 2.00 -12.10 19.14
CA SER A 81 2.68 -13.33 19.60
C SER A 81 4.21 -13.19 19.73
N LEU A 82 4.79 -12.11 19.19
CA LEU A 82 6.22 -11.84 19.24
C LEU A 82 6.56 -10.79 20.30
N SER A 83 7.59 -11.03 21.10
CA SER A 83 8.14 -9.99 21.99
C SER A 83 8.81 -8.87 21.18
N GLU A 84 8.86 -7.66 21.72
CA GLU A 84 9.52 -6.51 21.07
C GLU A 84 10.99 -6.79 20.73
N VAL A 85 11.71 -7.49 21.62
CA VAL A 85 13.10 -7.93 21.36
C VAL A 85 13.16 -8.91 20.16
N SER A 86 12.19 -9.80 20.02
CA SER A 86 12.11 -10.71 18.87
C SER A 86 11.79 -9.94 17.59
N LYS A 87 10.83 -9.01 17.64
CA LYS A 87 10.51 -8.09 16.54
C LYS A 87 11.73 -7.29 16.12
N PHE A 88 12.57 -6.85 17.06
CA PHE A 88 13.79 -6.11 16.76
C PHE A 88 14.85 -6.98 16.07
N ASN A 89 15.02 -8.23 16.49
CA ASN A 89 15.89 -9.17 15.79
C ASN A 89 15.44 -9.39 14.34
N TYR A 90 14.14 -9.57 14.13
CA TYR A 90 13.59 -9.68 12.78
C TYR A 90 13.78 -8.40 11.97
N LEU A 91 13.60 -7.22 12.58
CA LEU A 91 13.85 -5.94 11.92
C LEU A 91 15.29 -5.90 11.42
N LYS A 92 16.29 -6.14 12.28
CA LYS A 92 17.70 -6.17 11.89
C LYS A 92 17.98 -7.18 10.77
N ALA A 93 17.36 -8.37 10.81
CA ALA A 93 17.54 -9.40 9.79
C ALA A 93 17.01 -9.01 8.39
N HIS A 94 15.98 -8.15 8.35
CA HIS A 94 15.37 -7.67 7.11
C HIS A 94 15.91 -6.32 6.64
N LEU A 95 16.86 -5.73 7.35
CA LEU A 95 17.55 -4.52 6.94
C LEU A 95 18.96 -4.83 6.39
N GLY A 96 19.39 -4.02 5.44
CA GLY A 96 20.75 -4.03 4.90
C GLY A 96 21.20 -2.63 4.51
N GLY A 97 22.46 -2.51 4.08
CA GLY A 97 23.02 -1.26 3.56
C GLY A 97 22.78 -0.06 4.48
N SER A 98 22.33 1.05 3.91
CA SER A 98 22.10 2.29 4.67
C SER A 98 20.99 2.16 5.71
N ALA A 99 20.01 1.28 5.50
CA ALA A 99 18.92 1.09 6.46
C ALA A 99 19.41 0.39 7.73
N LEU A 100 20.25 -0.64 7.59
CA LEU A 100 20.84 -1.32 8.74
C LEU A 100 21.79 -0.39 9.50
N SER A 101 22.66 0.34 8.80
CA SER A 101 23.56 1.32 9.41
C SER A 101 22.84 2.45 10.15
N THR A 102 21.56 2.72 9.83
CA THR A 102 20.75 3.72 10.54
C THR A 102 20.47 3.29 11.98
N ILE A 103 20.27 2.00 12.22
CA ILE A 103 19.93 1.45 13.53
C ILE A 103 21.08 0.64 14.14
N GLU A 104 22.27 0.76 13.57
CA GLU A 104 23.47 0.13 14.07
C GLU A 104 23.89 0.78 15.40
N GLY A 105 24.35 -0.02 16.36
CA GLY A 105 24.69 0.44 17.71
C GLY A 105 23.56 0.36 18.74
N PHE A 106 22.30 0.18 18.33
CA PHE A 106 21.22 -0.07 19.30
C PHE A 106 21.33 -1.47 19.91
N ALA A 107 21.31 -1.54 21.24
CA ALA A 107 21.18 -2.79 21.98
C ALA A 107 19.77 -3.38 21.81
N LEU A 108 19.66 -4.71 21.85
CA LEU A 108 18.39 -5.43 21.67
C LEU A 108 17.49 -5.31 22.90
N THR A 109 16.87 -4.15 23.10
CA THR A 109 15.90 -3.87 24.15
C THR A 109 14.58 -3.35 23.56
N PRO A 110 13.46 -3.49 24.28
CA PRO A 110 12.17 -2.95 23.86
C PRO A 110 12.19 -1.45 23.54
N GLU A 111 12.84 -0.65 24.38
CA GLU A 111 12.89 0.81 24.23
C GLU A 111 13.65 1.21 22.96
N ASN A 112 14.73 0.48 22.66
CA ASN A 112 15.52 0.70 21.46
C ASN A 112 14.82 0.22 20.19
N TYR A 113 13.90 -0.75 20.28
CA TYR A 113 13.10 -1.18 19.14
C TYR A 113 12.19 -0.06 18.64
N GLU A 114 11.45 0.57 19.56
CA GLU A 114 10.60 1.71 19.26
C GLU A 114 11.42 2.91 18.72
N MET A 115 12.59 3.17 19.33
CA MET A 115 13.49 4.21 18.84
C MET A 115 14.05 3.91 17.45
N ALA A 116 14.39 2.65 17.16
CA ALA A 116 14.88 2.22 15.86
C ALA A 116 13.80 2.38 14.76
N ILE A 117 12.55 2.00 15.05
CA ILE A 117 11.43 2.21 14.12
C ILE A 117 11.24 3.70 13.84
N LYS A 118 11.20 4.52 14.89
CA LYS A 118 11.04 5.96 14.76
C LYS A 118 12.12 6.56 13.86
N LEU A 119 13.39 6.19 14.09
CA LEU A 119 14.52 6.66 13.30
C LEU A 119 14.44 6.23 11.83
N LEU A 120 14.00 5.00 11.55
CA LEU A 120 13.79 4.51 10.19
C LEU A 120 12.65 5.26 9.48
N LYS A 121 11.53 5.50 10.18
CA LYS A 121 10.41 6.31 9.66
C LYS A 121 10.85 7.74 9.38
N GLU A 122 11.61 8.37 10.28
CA GLU A 122 12.15 9.72 10.10
C GLU A 122 13.16 9.84 8.97
N ARG A 123 13.92 8.77 8.68
CA ARG A 123 14.94 8.80 7.62
C ARG A 123 14.36 8.44 6.26
N PHE A 124 13.59 7.36 6.18
CA PHE A 124 13.13 6.74 4.93
C PHE A 124 11.62 6.91 4.68
N GLY A 125 10.82 7.09 5.72
CA GLY A 125 9.36 7.23 5.66
C GLY A 125 8.84 8.67 5.60
N ARG A 126 9.70 9.62 5.26
CA ARG A 126 9.33 11.03 5.09
C ARG A 126 8.41 11.21 3.89
N SER A 127 7.13 11.42 4.16
CA SER A 127 6.10 11.54 3.13
C SER A 127 6.39 12.67 2.15
N ASP A 128 6.90 13.82 2.61
CA ASP A 128 7.32 14.94 1.76
C ASP A 128 8.39 14.53 0.72
N VAL A 129 9.39 13.77 1.16
CA VAL A 129 10.46 13.28 0.28
C VAL A 129 9.94 12.25 -0.69
N LEU A 130 9.08 11.33 -0.24
CA LEU A 130 8.48 10.30 -1.09
C LEU A 130 7.59 10.92 -2.17
N ILE A 131 6.69 11.83 -1.77
CA ILE A 131 5.82 12.57 -2.70
C ILE A 131 6.66 13.31 -3.73
N ASN A 132 7.69 14.05 -3.29
CA ASN A 132 8.55 14.79 -4.21
C ASN A 132 9.34 13.85 -5.13
N THR A 133 9.75 12.68 -4.66
CA THR A 133 10.43 11.67 -5.49
C THR A 133 9.52 11.17 -6.60
N HIS A 134 8.29 10.77 -6.26
CA HIS A 134 7.31 10.27 -7.24
C HIS A 134 6.90 11.36 -8.24
N LEU A 135 6.69 12.61 -7.78
CA LEU A 135 6.44 13.74 -8.67
C LEU A 135 7.62 14.01 -9.61
N ASN A 136 8.86 14.01 -9.11
CA ASN A 136 10.04 14.20 -9.96
C ASN A 136 10.21 13.06 -10.98
N ASN A 137 9.86 11.82 -10.62
CA ASN A 137 9.88 10.71 -11.56
C ASN A 137 8.87 10.92 -12.69
N LEU A 138 7.65 11.40 -12.37
CA LEU A 138 6.65 11.78 -13.38
C LEU A 138 7.15 12.91 -14.28
N LEU A 139 7.82 13.93 -13.73
CA LEU A 139 8.39 15.03 -14.51
C LEU A 139 9.55 14.61 -15.42
N ARG A 140 10.21 13.48 -15.12
CA ARG A 140 11.36 12.95 -15.87
C ARG A 140 10.98 11.85 -16.86
N ILE A 141 9.68 11.61 -17.08
CA ILE A 141 9.22 10.63 -18.06
C ILE A 141 9.81 10.96 -19.43
N CYS A 142 10.44 9.95 -20.04
CA CYS A 142 10.99 10.06 -21.38
C CYS A 142 9.83 10.23 -22.39
N PRO A 143 9.85 11.29 -23.22
CA PRO A 143 8.84 11.47 -24.26
C PRO A 143 8.80 10.27 -25.22
N LEU A 144 7.60 9.81 -25.52
CA LEU A 144 7.36 8.80 -26.53
C LEU A 144 7.56 9.44 -27.91
N LYS A 145 8.52 8.92 -28.68
CA LYS A 145 8.90 9.49 -29.99
C LYS A 145 7.96 9.06 -31.11
N ASN A 146 7.54 7.80 -31.09
CA ASN A 146 6.67 7.20 -32.08
C ASN A 146 5.56 6.45 -31.36
N SER A 147 4.31 6.68 -31.75
CA SER A 147 3.17 5.99 -31.17
C SER A 147 3.15 4.51 -31.51
N ASP A 148 3.82 4.07 -32.57
CA ASP A 148 3.91 2.66 -32.97
C ASP A 148 5.01 1.88 -32.23
N ASP A 149 5.87 2.59 -31.47
CA ASP A 149 6.81 1.94 -30.56
C ASP A 149 6.09 1.46 -29.30
N ILE A 150 5.43 0.30 -29.42
CA ILE A 150 4.64 -0.31 -28.34
C ILE A 150 5.51 -0.61 -27.11
N VAL A 151 6.78 -0.97 -27.30
CA VAL A 151 7.66 -1.29 -26.18
C VAL A 151 7.93 -0.04 -25.34
N SER A 152 8.26 1.07 -25.98
CA SER A 152 8.46 2.34 -25.28
C SER A 152 7.15 2.91 -24.73
N PHE A 153 6.04 2.76 -25.45
CA PHE A 153 4.73 3.20 -24.97
C PHE A 153 4.33 2.42 -23.71
N ARG A 154 4.44 1.09 -23.71
CA ARG A 154 4.16 0.26 -22.54
C ARG A 154 5.01 0.67 -21.33
N LYS A 155 6.32 0.82 -21.52
CA LYS A 155 7.23 1.27 -20.44
C LYS A 155 6.83 2.63 -19.87
N MET A 156 6.48 3.59 -20.74
CA MET A 156 6.03 4.91 -20.32
C MET A 156 4.72 4.84 -19.53
N PHE A 157 3.75 4.08 -20.04
CA PHE A 157 2.45 3.87 -19.38
C PHE A 157 2.60 3.21 -18.01
N ASP A 158 3.37 2.12 -17.93
CA ASP A 158 3.62 1.40 -16.68
C ASP A 158 4.29 2.30 -15.64
N ASN A 159 5.23 3.16 -16.08
CA ASN A 159 5.88 4.13 -15.21
C ASN A 159 4.89 5.17 -14.68
N ILE A 160 4.10 5.81 -15.56
CA ILE A 160 3.04 6.77 -15.17
C ILE A 160 2.11 6.13 -14.13
N GLN A 161 1.61 4.94 -14.44
CA GLN A 161 0.66 4.20 -13.63
C GLN A 161 1.24 3.84 -12.26
N SER A 162 2.51 3.41 -12.22
CA SER A 162 3.20 3.07 -10.96
C SER A 162 3.34 4.30 -10.06
N GLU A 163 3.82 5.41 -10.60
CA GLU A 163 4.05 6.64 -9.82
C GLU A 163 2.74 7.25 -9.30
N ILE A 164 1.65 7.24 -10.10
CA ILE A 164 0.32 7.70 -9.66
C ILE A 164 -0.19 6.83 -8.50
N ARG A 165 -0.10 5.49 -8.62
CA ARG A 165 -0.51 4.58 -7.54
C ARG A 165 0.31 4.80 -6.26
N SER A 166 1.61 5.07 -6.39
CA SER A 166 2.46 5.42 -5.26
C SER A 166 2.01 6.72 -4.59
N LEU A 167 1.66 7.76 -5.34
CA LEU A 167 1.11 9.00 -4.80
C LEU A 167 -0.24 8.80 -4.09
N GLU A 168 -1.13 7.99 -4.66
CA GLU A 168 -2.40 7.62 -4.03
C GLU A 168 -2.19 6.90 -2.71
N SER A 169 -1.22 5.97 -2.65
CA SER A 169 -0.89 5.24 -1.42
C SER A 169 -0.30 6.14 -0.32
N LEU A 170 0.22 7.32 -0.68
CA LEU A 170 0.65 8.36 0.24
C LEU A 170 -0.47 9.35 0.59
N ASN A 171 -1.72 9.07 0.20
CA ASN A 171 -2.90 9.92 0.37
C ASN A 171 -2.79 11.29 -0.30
N VAL A 172 -2.03 11.39 -1.41
CA VAL A 172 -2.01 12.61 -2.21
C VAL A 172 -3.23 12.64 -3.12
N LEU A 173 -4.04 13.70 -2.96
CA LEU A 173 -5.21 13.95 -3.79
C LEU A 173 -4.81 14.22 -5.25
N LYS A 174 -5.56 13.67 -6.20
CA LYS A 174 -5.24 13.81 -7.63
C LYS A 174 -5.38 15.26 -8.09
N GLU A 175 -6.34 15.95 -7.49
CA GLU A 175 -6.70 17.34 -7.73
C GLU A 175 -5.50 18.28 -7.48
N THR A 176 -4.62 17.92 -6.55
CA THR A 176 -3.43 18.72 -6.22
C THR A 176 -2.38 18.75 -7.34
N TYR A 177 -2.30 17.72 -8.18
CA TYR A 177 -1.25 17.62 -9.20
C TYR A 177 -1.75 17.49 -10.64
N GLN A 178 -3.00 17.08 -10.86
CA GLN A 178 -3.52 16.79 -12.21
C GLN A 178 -3.46 17.99 -13.16
N ASN A 179 -3.74 19.21 -12.66
CA ASN A 179 -3.74 20.42 -13.48
C ASN A 179 -2.35 20.74 -14.04
N LEU A 180 -1.29 20.33 -13.34
CA LEU A 180 0.10 20.49 -13.78
C LEU A 180 0.56 19.27 -14.59
N LEU A 181 0.30 18.06 -14.09
CA LEU A 181 0.82 16.83 -14.69
C LEU A 181 0.16 16.49 -16.02
N CYS A 182 -1.16 16.66 -16.18
CA CYS A 182 -1.83 16.30 -17.44
C CYS A 182 -1.24 17.05 -18.65
N PRO A 183 -1.09 18.40 -18.64
CA PRO A 183 -0.46 19.10 -19.76
C PRO A 183 1.01 18.69 -20.00
N LEU A 184 1.74 18.33 -18.94
CA LEU A 184 3.13 17.87 -19.07
C LEU A 184 3.22 16.47 -19.69
N LEU A 185 2.37 15.54 -19.25
CA LEU A 185 2.27 14.20 -19.81
C LEU A 185 1.84 14.26 -21.29
N LEU A 186 0.90 15.14 -21.64
CA LEU A 186 0.51 15.35 -23.05
C LEU A 186 1.68 15.82 -23.92
N LYS A 187 2.60 16.65 -23.38
CA LYS A 187 3.83 17.04 -24.11
C LYS A 187 4.81 15.89 -24.30
N CYS A 188 4.71 14.84 -23.49
CA CYS A 188 5.50 13.61 -23.66
C CYS A 188 4.91 12.67 -24.71
N LEU A 189 3.71 12.94 -25.24
CA LEU A 189 3.04 12.11 -26.24
C LEU A 189 3.29 12.61 -27.68
N PRO A 190 3.33 11.68 -28.65
CA PRO A 190 3.26 11.99 -30.08
C PRO A 190 2.00 12.81 -30.45
N PRO A 191 2.08 13.71 -31.45
CA PRO A 191 0.96 14.59 -31.82
C PRO A 191 -0.33 13.86 -32.22
N ASP A 192 -0.21 12.67 -32.82
CA ASP A 192 -1.34 11.81 -33.21
C ASP A 192 -2.12 11.33 -31.97
N LEU A 193 -1.43 10.87 -30.93
CA LEU A 193 -2.07 10.45 -29.68
C LEU A 193 -2.68 11.64 -28.93
N VAL A 194 -2.04 12.81 -28.96
CA VAL A 194 -2.61 14.04 -28.36
C VAL A 194 -3.90 14.44 -29.09
N LEU A 195 -3.91 14.36 -30.42
CA LEU A 195 -5.09 14.67 -31.21
C LEU A 195 -6.25 13.71 -30.91
N GLU A 196 -5.97 12.41 -30.80
CA GLU A 196 -6.96 11.41 -30.44
C GLU A 196 -7.49 11.60 -29.02
N TYR A 197 -6.60 11.93 -28.06
CA TYR A 197 -7.01 12.25 -26.70
C TYR A 197 -7.99 13.42 -26.68
N ASN A 198 -7.62 14.54 -27.31
CA ASN A 198 -8.45 15.74 -27.36
C ASN A 198 -9.81 15.49 -28.03
N LYS A 199 -9.90 14.59 -29.02
CA LYS A 199 -11.18 14.17 -29.63
C LYS A 199 -12.05 13.35 -28.68
N SER A 200 -11.43 12.64 -27.74
CA SER A 200 -12.12 11.77 -26.78
C SER A 200 -12.48 12.45 -25.45
N MET A 201 -12.04 13.71 -25.25
CA MET A 201 -12.33 14.46 -24.03
C MET A 201 -13.83 14.70 -23.86
N LYS A 202 -14.34 14.42 -22.65
CA LYS A 202 -15.75 14.62 -22.28
C LYS A 202 -16.02 16.00 -21.68
N SER A 203 -14.97 16.68 -21.23
CA SER A 203 -15.01 17.92 -20.47
C SER A 203 -13.78 18.77 -20.84
N ASP A 204 -13.86 20.08 -20.68
CA ASP A 204 -12.73 20.99 -20.90
C ASP A 204 -11.70 20.96 -19.76
N LYS A 205 -11.92 20.12 -18.74
CA LYS A 205 -10.99 19.93 -17.61
C LYS A 205 -10.14 18.68 -17.82
N TYR A 206 -8.85 18.82 -17.58
CA TYR A 206 -7.93 17.68 -17.62
C TYR A 206 -8.03 16.86 -16.34
N GLU A 207 -8.52 15.63 -16.45
CA GLU A 207 -8.52 14.66 -15.37
C GLU A 207 -7.48 13.57 -15.63
N ILE A 208 -6.64 13.31 -14.62
CA ILE A 208 -5.54 12.35 -14.75
C ILE A 208 -6.05 10.92 -15.02
N ASN A 209 -7.20 10.57 -14.45
CA ASN A 209 -7.81 9.25 -14.66
C ASN A 209 -8.27 9.08 -16.11
N GLU A 210 -8.89 10.10 -16.71
CA GLU A 210 -9.32 10.06 -18.10
C GLU A 210 -8.12 9.90 -19.04
N LEU A 211 -7.01 10.60 -18.76
CA LEU A 211 -5.77 10.45 -19.52
C LEU A 211 -5.18 9.04 -19.39
N VAL A 212 -5.07 8.51 -18.18
CA VAL A 212 -4.56 7.16 -17.94
C VAL A 212 -5.45 6.10 -18.61
N ASP A 213 -6.78 6.25 -18.53
CA ASP A 213 -7.72 5.33 -19.17
C ASP A 213 -7.61 5.38 -20.70
N PHE A 214 -7.48 6.58 -21.27
CA PHE A 214 -7.22 6.75 -22.70
C PHE A 214 -5.94 6.04 -23.13
N LEU A 215 -4.82 6.28 -22.44
CA LEU A 215 -3.53 5.65 -22.78
C LEU A 215 -3.60 4.11 -22.67
N SER A 216 -4.33 3.60 -21.67
CA SER A 216 -4.58 2.16 -21.50
C SER A 216 -5.36 1.57 -22.66
N ILE A 217 -6.41 2.26 -23.13
CA ILE A 217 -7.21 1.83 -24.29
C ILE A 217 -6.35 1.82 -25.57
N GLN A 218 -5.59 2.89 -25.80
CA GLN A 218 -4.74 3.03 -26.97
C GLN A 218 -3.63 1.99 -27.02
N LEU A 219 -2.95 1.77 -25.90
CA LEU A 219 -1.90 0.76 -25.80
C LEU A 219 -2.46 -0.63 -26.13
N LYS A 220 -3.60 -1.01 -25.54
CA LYS A 220 -4.26 -2.30 -25.82
C LYS A 220 -4.72 -2.42 -27.27
N ALA A 221 -5.21 -1.35 -27.88
CA ALA A 221 -5.63 -1.35 -29.28
C ALA A 221 -4.43 -1.60 -30.21
N LYS A 222 -3.31 -0.90 -29.98
CA LYS A 222 -2.08 -1.09 -30.76
C LYS A 222 -1.46 -2.47 -30.56
N GLU A 223 -1.48 -2.99 -29.33
CA GLU A 223 -1.03 -4.36 -29.06
C GLU A 223 -1.85 -5.41 -29.83
N ARG A 224 -3.15 -5.18 -29.97
CA ARG A 224 -4.04 -6.06 -30.75
C ARG A 224 -3.83 -5.95 -32.25
N SER A 225 -3.45 -4.78 -32.77
CA SER A 225 -3.18 -4.62 -34.21
C SER A 225 -1.88 -5.28 -34.67
N LEU A 226 -1.00 -5.68 -33.74
CA LEU A 226 0.26 -6.39 -34.03
C LEU A 226 0.15 -7.91 -33.89
N MET A 227 -0.97 -8.44 -33.37
CA MET A 227 -1.27 -9.88 -33.30
C MET A 227 -1.98 -10.34 -34.56
#